data_AF-A0A847F2M8-F1
#
_entry.id   AF-A0A847F2M8-F1
#
_cell.length_a   1.000
_cell.length_b   1.000
_cell.length_c   1.000
_cell.angle_alpha   90.00
_cell.angle_beta   90.00
_cell.angle_gamma   90.00
#
_symmetry.space_group_name_H-M   'P 1'
#
loop_
_entity.id
_entity.type
_entity.pdbx_description
1 polymer ?
#
loop_
_entity_poly.entity_id
_entity_poly.type
_entity_poly.pdbx_seq_one_letter_code
_entity_poly.pdbx_strand_id
1 'polypeptide(L)'
;MLRKIRARWAVIHLIFPLVFAACADEPVQESVARIQGGPPVIRDVDVTLRYPVELVAAEQVSVAPVAVSGFLTNVFVDVGDKVEAGQVLATLDCR
;
A
#
# COMPACT_ATOMS: atom_id res chain seq x y z
N MET A 1 54.83 70.92 14.41
CA MET A 1 54.46 69.50 14.63
C MET A 1 52.97 69.23 14.91
N LEU A 2 52.11 70.25 15.15
CA LEU A 2 50.69 70.05 15.54
C LEU A 2 49.70 69.65 14.42
N ARG A 3 50.07 69.80 13.14
CA ARG A 3 49.13 69.61 12.00
C ARG A 3 48.91 68.13 11.62
N LYS A 4 49.87 67.24 11.90
CA LYS A 4 49.78 65.79 11.64
C LYS A 4 48.91 65.05 12.67
N ILE A 5 48.78 65.57 13.88
CA ILE A 5 48.03 64.94 14.98
C ILE A 5 46.52 65.11 14.77
N ARG A 6 46.07 66.30 14.34
CA ARG A 6 44.65 66.57 14.02
C ARG A 6 44.11 65.75 12.84
N ALA A 7 44.95 65.50 11.84
CA ALA A 7 44.57 64.67 10.68
C ALA A 7 44.42 63.18 11.05
N ARG A 8 45.25 62.65 11.98
CA ARG A 8 45.15 61.27 12.47
C ARG A 8 43.86 61.01 13.25
N TRP A 9 43.38 61.99 14.02
CA TRP A 9 42.14 61.86 14.79
C TRP A 9 40.89 61.92 13.89
N ALA A 10 40.92 62.73 12.83
CA ALA A 10 39.81 62.80 11.86
C ALA A 10 39.61 61.48 11.09
N VAL A 11 40.69 60.77 10.75
CA VAL A 11 40.62 59.48 10.06
C VAL A 11 40.03 58.38 10.96
N ILE A 12 40.35 58.39 12.25
CA ILE A 12 39.79 57.43 13.23
C ILE A 12 38.29 57.66 13.42
N HIS A 13 37.84 58.93 13.48
CA HIS A 13 36.41 59.25 13.60
C HIS A 13 35.59 58.92 12.35
N LEU A 14 36.22 58.81 11.18
CA LEU A 14 35.52 58.48 9.93
C LEU A 14 35.43 56.97 9.67
N ILE A 15 36.40 56.19 10.18
CA ILE A 15 36.45 54.74 9.98
C ILE A 15 35.64 54.00 11.07
N PHE A 16 35.61 54.51 12.31
CA PHE A 16 34.95 53.84 13.44
C PHE A 16 33.43 53.64 13.27
N PRO A 17 32.62 54.59 12.76
CA PRO A 17 31.18 54.36 12.60
C PRO A 17 30.84 53.42 11.41
N LEU A 18 31.76 53.26 10.45
CA LEU A 18 31.54 52.42 9.27
C LEU A 18 31.59 50.93 9.61
N VAL A 19 32.43 50.54 10.58
CA VAL A 19 32.60 49.13 10.99
C VAL A 19 31.39 48.61 11.77
N PHE A 20 30.70 49.47 12.54
CA PHE A 20 29.51 49.07 13.30
C PHE A 20 28.26 48.88 12.46
N ALA A 21 28.15 49.53 11.30
CA ALA A 21 27.00 49.37 10.40
C ALA A 21 27.00 48.03 9.64
N ALA A 22 28.17 47.40 9.49
CA ALA A 22 28.32 46.17 8.71
C ALA A 22 28.00 44.88 9.49
N CYS A 23 27.87 44.95 10.82
CA CYS A 23 27.54 43.81 11.69
C CYS A 23 26.08 43.85 12.19
N ALA A 24 25.16 44.39 11.40
CA ALA A 24 23.74 44.26 11.69
C ALA A 24 23.26 42.89 11.17
N ASP A 25 22.95 41.97 12.08
CA ASP A 25 22.35 40.67 11.75
C ASP A 25 21.01 40.87 11.02
N GLU A 26 20.85 40.22 9.87
CA GLU A 26 19.59 40.23 9.12
C GLU A 26 18.54 39.38 9.86
N PRO A 27 17.30 39.88 10.03
CA PRO A 27 16.27 39.12 10.71
C PRO A 27 15.87 37.90 9.85
N VAL A 28 15.99 36.70 10.43
CA VAL A 28 15.51 35.46 9.80
C VAL A 28 13.99 35.55 9.63
N GLN A 29 13.56 35.74 8.40
CA GLN A 29 12.16 35.92 8.04
C GLN A 29 11.51 34.54 7.92
N GLU A 30 10.69 34.20 8.91
CA GLU A 30 9.99 32.90 8.96
C GLU A 30 8.99 32.81 7.79
N SER A 31 9.33 32.03 6.77
CA SER A 31 8.50 31.88 5.58
C SER A 31 7.30 31.01 5.90
N VAL A 32 6.15 31.63 6.17
CA VAL A 32 4.89 30.91 6.35
C VAL A 32 4.49 30.26 5.01
N ALA A 33 4.52 28.93 4.97
CA ALA A 33 4.10 28.17 3.80
C ALA A 33 2.60 28.40 3.53
N ARG A 34 2.27 28.94 2.35
CA ARG A 34 0.87 29.14 1.93
C ARG A 34 0.28 27.79 1.52
N ILE A 35 -0.66 27.27 2.31
CA ILE A 35 -1.42 26.05 1.99
C ILE A 35 -2.79 26.41 1.38
N GLN A 36 -3.22 25.64 0.39
CA GLN A 36 -4.60 25.67 -0.11
C GLN A 36 -5.34 24.48 0.49
N GLY A 37 -6.35 24.75 1.32
CA GLY A 37 -7.25 23.75 1.88
C GLY A 37 -8.62 23.80 1.20
N GLY A 38 -9.34 22.67 1.28
CA GLY A 38 -10.77 22.58 0.93
C GLY A 38 -11.58 22.15 2.15
N PRO A 39 -12.90 22.46 2.20
CA PRO A 39 -13.75 22.01 3.29
C PRO A 39 -13.87 20.47 3.27
N PRO A 40 -13.86 19.81 4.44
CA PRO A 40 -14.15 18.39 4.50
C PRO A 40 -15.60 18.14 4.08
N VAL A 41 -15.83 17.06 3.33
CA VAL A 41 -17.17 16.61 2.95
C VAL A 41 -17.40 15.25 3.59
N ILE A 42 -18.41 15.19 4.47
CA ILE A 42 -18.88 13.91 5.01
C ILE A 42 -19.71 13.25 3.91
N ARG A 43 -19.28 12.07 3.48
CA ARG A 43 -20.00 11.25 2.52
C ARG A 43 -19.86 9.79 2.90
N ASP A 44 -20.90 9.03 2.65
CA ASP A 44 -20.82 7.58 2.70
C ASP A 44 -20.01 7.10 1.49
N VAL A 45 -19.04 6.24 1.75
CA VAL A 45 -18.18 5.65 0.73
C VAL A 45 -18.44 4.16 0.74
N ASP A 46 -18.92 3.64 -0.39
CA ASP A 46 -19.16 2.21 -0.54
C ASP A 46 -17.83 1.46 -0.51
N VAL A 47 -17.63 0.64 0.52
CA VAL A 47 -16.47 -0.24 0.65
C VAL A 47 -16.85 -1.63 0.19
N THR A 48 -16.30 -2.08 -0.95
CA THR A 48 -16.50 -3.45 -1.45
C THR A 48 -15.34 -4.34 -1.03
N LEU A 49 -15.64 -5.41 -0.30
CA LEU A 49 -14.65 -6.41 0.10
C LEU A 49 -14.65 -7.56 -0.92
N ARG A 50 -13.46 -8.03 -1.30
CA ARG A 50 -13.29 -9.17 -2.21
C ARG A 50 -12.53 -10.27 -1.49
N TYR A 51 -13.19 -11.41 -1.30
CA TYR A 51 -12.61 -12.57 -0.67
C TYR A 51 -12.49 -13.72 -1.68
N PRO A 52 -11.38 -14.47 -1.67
CA PRO A 52 -11.34 -15.73 -2.38
C PRO A 52 -12.28 -16.71 -1.67
N VAL A 53 -13.16 -17.37 -2.42
CA VAL A 53 -14.07 -18.39 -1.91
C VAL A 53 -14.00 -19.60 -2.82
N GLU A 54 -13.97 -20.77 -2.22
CA GLU A 54 -14.08 -22.05 -2.92
C GLU A 54 -15.51 -22.57 -2.75
N LEU A 55 -16.14 -22.96 -3.86
CA LEU A 55 -17.48 -23.52 -3.84
C LEU A 55 -17.37 -25.02 -3.55
N VAL A 56 -17.97 -25.45 -2.45
CA VAL A 56 -18.08 -26.87 -2.08
C VAL A 56 -19.52 -27.32 -2.21
N ALA A 57 -19.72 -28.55 -2.68
CA ALA A 57 -21.05 -29.14 -2.71
C ALA A 57 -21.58 -29.34 -1.28
N ALA A 58 -22.89 -29.17 -1.08
CA ALA A 58 -23.54 -29.37 0.22
C ALA A 58 -23.37 -30.81 0.75
N GLU A 59 -23.27 -31.77 -0.17
CA GLU A 59 -23.01 -33.17 0.13
C GLU A 59 -22.04 -33.73 -0.92
N GLN A 60 -21.04 -34.49 -0.47
CA GLN A 60 -20.08 -35.18 -1.32
C GLN A 60 -19.97 -36.62 -0.84
N VAL A 61 -20.24 -37.56 -1.72
CA VAL A 61 -20.12 -39.00 -1.45
C VAL A 61 -18.98 -39.54 -2.28
N SER A 62 -17.97 -40.10 -1.60
CA SER A 62 -16.89 -40.80 -2.28
C SER A 62 -17.40 -42.15 -2.77
N VAL A 63 -17.37 -42.36 -4.08
CA VAL A 63 -17.66 -43.66 -4.68
C VAL A 63 -16.43 -44.54 -4.50
N ALA A 64 -16.36 -45.24 -3.37
CA ALA A 64 -15.37 -46.30 -3.20
C ALA A 64 -15.91 -47.58 -3.85
N PRO A 65 -15.13 -48.28 -4.69
CA PRO A 65 -15.49 -49.63 -5.09
C PRO A 65 -15.47 -50.50 -3.83
N VAL A 66 -16.67 -50.76 -3.30
CA VAL A 66 -16.83 -51.46 -2.03
C VAL A 66 -16.30 -52.89 -2.20
N ALA A 67 -15.24 -53.19 -1.45
CA ALA A 67 -14.82 -54.54 -1.05
C ALA A 67 -14.13 -55.45 -2.09
N VAL A 68 -13.73 -54.98 -3.28
CA VAL A 68 -13.03 -55.84 -4.25
C VAL A 68 -11.82 -55.15 -4.88
N SER A 69 -10.64 -55.78 -4.74
CA SER A 69 -9.45 -55.42 -5.50
C SER A 69 -9.57 -55.95 -6.93
N GLY A 70 -9.54 -55.06 -7.90
CA GLY A 70 -9.67 -55.42 -9.32
C GLY A 70 -9.22 -54.29 -10.24
N PHE A 71 -9.20 -54.55 -11.53
CA PHE A 71 -8.88 -53.55 -12.56
C PHE A 71 -10.18 -52.95 -13.11
N LEU A 72 -10.20 -51.63 -13.29
CA LEU A 72 -11.32 -50.93 -13.91
C LEU A 72 -11.40 -51.33 -15.39
N THR A 73 -12.55 -51.86 -15.81
CA THR A 73 -12.75 -52.32 -17.21
C THR A 73 -13.51 -51.28 -18.02
N ASN A 74 -14.67 -50.83 -17.53
CA ASN A 74 -15.50 -49.83 -18.20
C ASN A 74 -16.03 -48.79 -17.21
N VAL A 75 -16.23 -47.57 -17.69
CA VAL A 75 -16.90 -46.46 -16.99
C VAL A 75 -18.12 -46.05 -17.81
N PHE A 76 -19.28 -45.88 -17.16
CA PHE A 76 -20.55 -45.60 -17.82
C PHE A 76 -21.08 -44.17 -17.58
N VAL A 77 -20.32 -43.34 -16.89
CA VAL A 77 -20.73 -41.99 -16.48
C VAL A 77 -19.64 -40.98 -16.77
N ASP A 78 -20.06 -39.79 -17.20
CA ASP A 78 -19.18 -38.66 -17.45
C ASP A 78 -19.30 -37.59 -16.35
N VAL A 79 -18.32 -36.69 -16.31
CA VAL A 79 -18.31 -35.58 -15.35
C VAL A 79 -19.47 -34.62 -15.68
N GLY A 80 -20.38 -34.44 -14.72
CA GLY A 80 -21.55 -33.59 -14.85
C GLY A 80 -22.85 -34.36 -15.08
N ASP A 81 -22.78 -35.68 -15.27
CA ASP A 81 -23.98 -36.52 -15.40
C ASP A 81 -24.78 -36.58 -14.10
N LYS A 82 -26.10 -36.56 -14.25
CA LYS A 82 -27.02 -36.87 -13.16
C LYS A 82 -27.17 -38.38 -13.08
N VAL A 83 -26.90 -38.94 -11.91
CA VAL A 83 -27.01 -40.38 -11.63
C VAL A 83 -28.06 -40.66 -10.56
N GLU A 84 -28.68 -41.82 -10.62
CA GLU A 84 -29.65 -42.29 -9.62
C GLU A 84 -29.00 -43.17 -8.54
N ALA A 85 -29.62 -43.24 -7.37
CA ALA A 85 -29.16 -44.12 -6.31
C ALA A 85 -29.26 -45.59 -6.75
N GLY A 86 -28.13 -46.31 -6.68
CA GLY A 86 -28.03 -47.71 -7.11
C GLY A 86 -27.70 -47.90 -8.59
N GLN A 87 -27.54 -46.82 -9.37
CA GLN A 87 -27.06 -46.91 -10.74
C GLN A 87 -25.62 -47.44 -10.79
N VAL A 88 -25.34 -48.32 -11.76
CA VAL A 88 -23.99 -48.84 -12.01
C VAL A 88 -23.16 -47.76 -12.69
N LEU A 89 -22.05 -47.37 -12.05
CA LEU A 89 -21.16 -46.31 -12.54
C LEU A 89 -19.97 -46.87 -13.34
N ALA A 90 -19.47 -48.04 -12.98
CA ALA A 90 -18.32 -48.70 -13.62
C ALA A 90 -18.35 -50.21 -13.40
N THR A 91 -17.65 -50.96 -14.25
CA THR A 91 -17.37 -52.39 -14.05
C THR A 91 -15.91 -52.64 -13.73
N LEU A 92 -15.66 -53.60 -12.84
CA LEU A 92 -14.34 -54.01 -12.39
C LEU A 92 -14.13 -55.49 -12.75
N ASP A 93 -12.94 -55.83 -13.25
CA ASP A 93 -12.48 -57.22 -13.40
C ASP A 93 -11.75 -57.65 -12.12
N CYS A 94 -12.33 -58.62 -11.43
CA CYS A 94 -11.81 -59.20 -10.20
C CYS A 94 -11.13 -60.52 -10.56
N ARG A 95 -9.84 -60.46 -10.89
CA ARG A 95 -9.00 -61.65 -11.11
C ARG A 95 -8.36 -62.14 -9.82
#